data_AF-A0A7G9LXU7-F1
#
_entry.id   AF-A0A7G9LXU7-F1
#
_cell.length_a   1.000
_cell.length_b   1.000
_cell.length_c   1.000
_cell.angle_alpha   90.00
_cell.angle_beta   90.00
_cell.angle_gamma   90.00
#
_symmetry.space_group_name_H-M   'P 1'
#
loop_
_entity.id
_entity.type
_entity.pdbx_description
1 polymer ?
#
loop_
_entity_poly.entity_id
_entity_poly.type
_entity_poly.pdbx_seq_one_letter_code
_entity_poly.pdbx_strand_id
1 'polypeptide(L)'
;MKIKNKLNYEFRSLRFWLINLVYLVIFATISIAYYATYSDQVFTSKVLFDLFSTATFVTFLISLLSLILKLGFLEKTFTKLKEAMFSVKDSREQRSLNKMSPDEKRAYFLVKEKEQHAIKNKNIKPKTKFPFIFSSILWAIPSIVLLILTFTIQWS
;
A
#
# COMPACT_ATOMS: atom_id res chain seq x y z
N MET A 1 -8.90 8.28 22.98
CA MET A 1 -8.64 9.31 21.95
C MET A 1 -9.89 9.47 21.10
N LYS A 2 -10.53 10.65 21.07
CA LYS A 2 -11.78 10.87 20.31
C LYS A 2 -11.57 10.57 18.82
N ILE A 3 -12.52 9.89 18.16
CA ILE A 3 -12.44 9.45 16.75
C ILE A 3 -12.03 10.60 15.82
N LYS A 4 -12.57 11.80 16.06
CA LYS A 4 -12.23 13.05 15.35
C LYS A 4 -10.73 13.37 15.36
N ASN A 5 -10.07 13.21 16.52
CA ASN A 5 -8.63 13.50 16.65
C ASN A 5 -7.77 12.47 15.91
N LYS A 6 -8.25 11.23 15.80
CA LYS A 6 -7.58 10.16 15.04
C LYS A 6 -7.70 10.41 13.53
N LEU A 7 -8.89 10.75 13.04
CA LEU A 7 -9.09 11.10 11.62
C LEU A 7 -8.24 12.30 11.20
N ASN A 8 -8.27 13.39 11.97
CA ASN A 8 -7.46 14.58 11.69
C ASN A 8 -5.96 14.27 11.66
N TYR A 9 -5.50 13.34 12.50
CA TYR A 9 -4.11 12.90 12.49
C TYR A 9 -3.76 12.13 11.20
N GLU A 10 -4.63 11.21 10.76
CA GLU A 10 -4.39 10.44 9.53
C GLU A 10 -4.37 11.33 8.28
N PHE A 11 -5.30 12.28 8.16
CA PHE A 11 -5.36 13.23 7.03
C PHE A 11 -4.14 14.17 6.97
N ARG A 12 -3.46 14.42 8.09
CA ARG A 12 -2.22 15.23 8.11
C ARG A 12 -0.97 14.41 7.84
N SER A 13 -1.08 13.09 7.75
CA SER A 13 0.10 12.24 7.57
C SER A 13 0.63 12.33 6.13
N LEU A 14 1.94 12.53 5.97
CA LEU A 14 2.60 12.51 4.65
C LEU A 14 2.32 11.20 3.91
N ARG A 15 2.28 10.08 4.64
CA ARG A 15 1.96 8.75 4.09
C ARG A 15 0.57 8.70 3.46
N PHE A 16 -0.43 9.36 4.06
CA PHE A 16 -1.77 9.44 3.49
C PHE A 16 -1.75 10.15 2.14
N TRP A 17 -1.11 11.32 2.06
CA TRP A 17 -1.02 12.10 0.83
C TRP A 17 -0.21 11.38 -0.25
N LEU A 18 0.90 10.74 0.11
CA LEU A 18 1.75 10.03 -0.84
C LEU A 18 1.02 8.84 -1.46
N ILE A 19 0.27 8.08 -0.66
CA ILE A 19 -0.54 6.96 -1.18
C ILE A 19 -1.65 7.46 -2.11
N ASN A 20 -2.38 8.51 -1.75
CA ASN A 20 -3.42 9.07 -2.61
C ASN A 20 -2.84 9.68 -3.90
N LEU A 21 -1.67 10.32 -3.81
CA LEU A 21 -0.95 10.85 -4.97
C LEU A 21 -0.59 9.74 -5.96
N VAL A 22 -0.15 8.57 -5.49
CA VAL A 22 0.14 7.42 -6.36
C VAL A 22 -1.10 7.00 -7.14
N TYR A 23 -2.28 6.92 -6.51
CA TYR A 23 -3.51 6.59 -7.23
C TYR A 23 -3.93 7.67 -8.23
N LEU A 24 -3.70 8.94 -7.90
CA LEU A 24 -3.95 10.04 -8.82
C LEU A 24 -3.01 9.97 -10.05
N VAL A 25 -1.74 9.63 -9.84
CA VAL A 25 -0.77 9.42 -10.92
C VAL A 25 -1.18 8.21 -11.78
N ILE A 26 -1.63 7.12 -11.17
CA ILE A 26 -2.15 5.95 -11.92
C ILE A 26 -3.32 6.35 -12.81
N PHE A 27 -4.30 7.06 -12.25
CA PHE A 27 -5.45 7.58 -12.99
C PHE A 27 -5.02 8.46 -14.18
N ALA A 28 -4.11 9.41 -13.93
CA ALA A 28 -3.60 10.30 -14.98
C ALA A 28 -2.84 9.52 -16.05
N THR A 29 -2.03 8.53 -15.67
CA THR A 29 -1.25 7.70 -16.60
C THR A 29 -2.18 6.92 -17.53
N ILE A 30 -3.24 6.30 -16.99
CA ILE A 30 -4.23 5.56 -17.78
C ILE A 30 -4.99 6.52 -18.71
N SER A 31 -5.37 7.69 -18.21
CA SER A 31 -6.05 8.72 -19.01
C SER A 31 -5.18 9.18 -20.18
N ILE A 32 -3.89 9.44 -19.96
CA ILE A 32 -2.94 9.84 -21.00
C ILE A 32 -2.70 8.69 -22.00
N ALA A 33 -2.55 7.45 -21.52
CA ALA A 33 -2.36 6.29 -22.39
C ALA A 33 -3.59 6.06 -23.30
N TYR A 34 -4.79 6.22 -22.75
CA TYR A 34 -6.03 6.15 -23.51
C TYR A 34 -6.10 7.29 -24.54
N TYR A 35 -5.83 8.53 -24.12
CA TYR A 35 -5.78 9.68 -25.01
C TYR A 35 -4.81 9.47 -26.19
N ALA A 36 -3.60 8.98 -25.93
CA ALA A 36 -2.59 8.73 -26.95
C ALA A 36 -3.05 7.69 -27.98
N THR A 37 -3.78 6.66 -27.54
CA THR A 37 -4.28 5.57 -28.40
C THR A 37 -5.39 6.04 -29.35
N TYR A 38 -6.17 7.05 -28.95
CA TYR A 38 -7.30 7.57 -29.73
C TYR A 38 -7.08 9.00 -30.24
N SER A 39 -5.81 9.43 -30.31
CA SER A 39 -5.43 10.80 -30.65
C SER A 39 -5.91 11.26 -32.04
N ASP A 40 -6.12 10.32 -32.98
CA ASP A 40 -6.61 10.60 -34.33
C ASP A 40 -8.14 10.71 -34.44
N GLN A 41 -8.90 10.41 -33.38
CA GLN A 41 -10.36 10.50 -33.38
C GLN A 41 -10.83 11.89 -32.94
N VAL A 42 -11.92 12.39 -33.54
CA VAL A 42 -12.61 13.58 -33.04
C VAL A 42 -13.07 13.30 -31.61
N PHE A 43 -12.57 14.09 -30.64
CA PHE A 43 -12.94 13.99 -29.23
C PHE A 43 -14.42 14.31 -29.04
N THR A 44 -15.25 13.28 -29.14
CA THR A 44 -16.67 13.36 -28.80
C THR A 44 -16.86 13.21 -27.29
N SER A 45 -17.99 13.70 -26.79
CA SER A 45 -18.39 13.53 -25.39
C SER A 45 -18.40 12.05 -24.95
N LYS A 46 -18.70 11.13 -25.88
CA LYS A 46 -18.65 9.68 -25.65
C LYS A 46 -17.23 9.17 -25.39
N VAL A 47 -16.25 9.58 -26.20
CA VAL A 47 -14.84 9.17 -26.01
C VAL A 47 -14.28 9.72 -24.70
N LEU A 48 -14.64 10.95 -24.32
CA LEU A 48 -14.26 11.52 -23.02
C LEU A 48 -14.89 10.75 -21.85
N PHE A 49 -16.16 10.36 -21.96
CA PHE A 49 -16.83 9.54 -20.97
C PHE A 49 -16.16 8.17 -20.83
N ASP A 50 -15.86 7.50 -21.94
CA ASP A 50 -15.22 6.19 -21.95
C ASP A 50 -13.80 6.25 -21.36
N LEU A 51 -13.03 7.29 -21.67
CA LEU A 51 -11.71 7.54 -21.08
C LEU A 51 -11.81 7.70 -19.56
N PHE A 52 -12.69 8.59 -19.09
CA PHE A 52 -12.84 8.87 -17.66
C PHE A 52 -13.37 7.66 -16.90
N SER A 53 -14.33 6.94 -17.48
CA SER A 53 -14.89 5.68 -16.98
C SER A 53 -13.81 4.62 -16.84
N THR A 54 -13.06 4.35 -17.91
CA THR A 54 -12.00 3.35 -17.92
C THR A 54 -10.92 3.66 -16.89
N ALA A 55 -10.42 4.91 -16.86
CA ALA A 55 -9.41 5.32 -15.91
C ALA A 55 -9.89 5.21 -14.45
N THR A 56 -11.15 5.56 -14.18
CA THR A 56 -11.77 5.46 -12.85
C THR A 56 -11.91 4.00 -12.41
N PHE A 57 -12.44 3.12 -13.27
CA PHE A 57 -12.61 1.70 -12.94
C PHE A 57 -11.30 0.98 -12.69
N VAL A 58 -10.30 1.18 -13.56
CA VAL A 58 -9.01 0.53 -13.41
C VAL A 58 -8.32 1.03 -12.13
N THR A 59 -8.37 2.33 -11.85
CA THR A 59 -7.80 2.89 -10.61
C THR A 59 -8.50 2.34 -9.37
N PHE A 60 -9.83 2.22 -9.41
CA PHE A 60 -10.60 1.60 -8.33
C PHE A 60 -10.18 0.14 -8.10
N LEU A 61 -10.09 -0.68 -9.14
CA LEU A 61 -9.67 -2.08 -9.03
C LEU A 61 -8.26 -2.23 -8.46
N ILE A 62 -7.32 -1.38 -8.89
CA ILE A 62 -5.95 -1.37 -8.34
C ILE A 62 -5.96 -0.98 -6.86
N SER A 63 -6.78 0.02 -6.48
CA SER A 63 -6.92 0.44 -5.08
C SER A 63 -7.50 -0.67 -4.20
N LEU A 64 -8.50 -1.40 -4.72
CA LEU A 64 -9.16 -2.50 -4.04
C LEU A 64 -8.20 -3.69 -3.86
N LEU A 65 -7.46 -4.05 -4.92
CA LEU A 65 -6.43 -5.07 -4.85
C LEU A 65 -5.39 -4.70 -3.79
N SER A 66 -4.90 -3.47 -3.80
CA SER A 66 -3.94 -2.95 -2.82
C SER A 66 -4.47 -3.03 -1.38
N LEU A 67 -5.76 -2.76 -1.17
CA LEU A 67 -6.43 -2.89 0.12
C LEU A 67 -6.48 -4.36 0.57
N ILE A 68 -6.89 -5.29 -0.31
CA ILE A 68 -6.94 -6.74 -0.01
C ILE A 68 -5.55 -7.26 0.36
N LEU A 69 -4.56 -6.89 -0.45
CA LEU A 69 -3.15 -7.20 -0.22
C LEU A 69 -2.69 -6.70 1.16
N LYS A 70 -3.13 -5.50 1.56
CA LYS A 70 -2.81 -4.90 2.84
C LYS A 70 -3.62 -5.46 4.02
N LEU A 71 -4.79 -6.03 3.77
CA LEU A 71 -5.69 -6.54 4.81
C LEU A 71 -5.22 -7.87 5.40
N GLY A 72 -4.47 -8.69 4.67
CA GLY A 72 -3.89 -9.90 5.28
C GLY A 72 -3.18 -10.87 4.33
N PHE A 73 -3.29 -10.69 3.01
CA PHE A 73 -2.66 -11.63 2.07
C PHE A 73 -1.13 -11.53 2.11
N LEU A 74 -0.56 -10.32 2.02
CA LEU A 74 0.89 -10.15 2.11
C LEU A 74 1.45 -10.23 3.53
N GLU A 75 0.67 -9.88 4.56
CA GLU A 75 1.17 -9.97 5.94
C GLU A 75 1.53 -11.41 6.31
N LYS A 76 0.71 -12.40 5.91
CA LYS A 76 1.03 -13.82 6.14
C LYS A 76 2.24 -14.29 5.33
N THR A 77 2.31 -13.93 4.05
CA THR A 77 3.42 -14.32 3.16
C THR A 77 4.74 -13.71 3.63
N PHE A 78 4.76 -12.42 3.98
CA PHE A 78 5.96 -11.78 4.51
C PHE A 78 6.35 -12.30 5.87
N THR A 79 5.40 -12.67 6.73
CA THR A 79 5.73 -13.26 8.04
C THR A 79 6.42 -14.61 7.85
N LYS A 80 5.89 -15.49 7.00
CA LYS A 80 6.54 -16.78 6.66
C LYS A 80 7.91 -16.60 6.01
N LEU A 81 8.04 -15.64 5.09
CA LEU A 81 9.29 -15.37 4.39
C LEU A 81 10.34 -14.76 5.33
N LYS A 82 9.90 -13.91 6.27
CA LYS A 82 10.72 -13.37 7.34
C LYS A 82 11.17 -14.50 8.27
N GLU A 83 10.27 -15.36 8.75
CA GLU A 83 10.60 -16.52 9.57
C GLU A 83 11.63 -17.44 8.89
N ALA A 84 11.47 -17.71 7.59
CA ALA A 84 12.43 -18.49 6.81
C ALA A 84 13.81 -17.82 6.71
N MET A 85 13.88 -16.50 6.55
CA MET A 85 15.16 -15.79 6.58
C MET A 85 15.78 -15.73 7.98
N PHE A 86 14.95 -15.60 9.03
CA PHE A 86 15.42 -15.63 10.42
C PHE A 86 15.98 -16.99 10.78
N SER A 87 15.37 -18.10 10.37
CA SER A 87 15.92 -19.43 10.64
C SER A 87 17.29 -19.66 9.99
N VAL A 88 17.49 -19.15 8.77
CA VAL A 88 18.79 -19.20 8.09
C VAL A 88 19.83 -18.34 8.80
N LYS A 89 19.43 -17.14 9.26
CA LYS A 89 20.31 -16.24 10.01
C LYS A 89 20.69 -16.84 11.36
N ASP A 90 19.72 -17.35 12.12
CA ASP A 90 19.95 -18.01 13.42
C ASP A 90 20.85 -19.23 13.27
N SER A 91 20.67 -20.02 12.21
CA SER A 91 21.53 -21.18 11.93
C SER A 91 22.98 -20.77 11.65
N ARG A 92 23.19 -19.65 10.94
CA ARG A 92 24.54 -19.08 10.73
C ARG A 92 25.12 -18.52 12.03
N GLU A 93 24.30 -17.85 12.82
CA GLU A 93 24.69 -17.23 14.08
C GLU A 93 25.09 -18.27 15.13
N GLN A 94 24.33 -19.38 15.24
CA GLN A 94 24.67 -20.51 16.10
C GLN A 94 25.99 -21.18 15.68
N ARG A 95 26.25 -21.30 14.37
CA ARG A 95 27.53 -21.83 13.87
C ARG A 95 28.71 -20.91 14.22
N SER A 96 28.55 -19.60 14.18
CA SER A 96 29.59 -18.66 14.63
C SER A 96 29.77 -18.70 16.14
N LEU A 97 28.67 -18.74 16.91
CA LEU A 97 28.71 -18.80 18.37
C LEU A 97 29.41 -20.08 18.84
N ASN A 98 29.16 -21.23 18.21
CA ASN A 98 29.81 -22.49 18.59
C ASN A 98 31.33 -22.50 18.38
N LYS A 99 31.87 -21.57 17.56
CA LYS A 99 33.31 -21.41 17.33
C LYS A 99 33.97 -20.38 18.24
N MET A 100 33.20 -19.60 18.98
CA MET A 100 33.69 -18.55 19.88
C MET A 100 34.08 -19.10 21.25
N SER A 101 35.08 -18.47 21.86
CA SER A 101 35.45 -18.74 23.24
C SER A 101 34.35 -18.30 24.23
N PRO A 102 34.34 -18.79 25.47
CA PRO A 102 33.35 -18.41 26.48
C PRO A 102 33.30 -16.89 26.74
N ASP A 103 34.45 -16.22 26.70
CA ASP A 103 34.54 -14.77 26.95
C ASP A 103 34.05 -13.95 25.75
N GLU A 104 34.34 -14.41 24.53
CA GLU A 104 33.82 -13.80 23.30
C GLU A 104 32.30 -13.90 23.21
N LYS A 105 31.72 -15.04 23.62
CA LYS A 105 30.26 -15.21 23.71
C LYS A 105 29.62 -14.19 24.65
N ARG A 106 30.22 -13.97 25.82
CA ARG A 106 29.71 -12.99 26.80
C ARG A 106 29.75 -11.56 26.24
N ALA A 107 30.84 -11.18 25.59
CA ALA A 107 30.96 -9.88 24.93
C ALA A 107 29.91 -9.70 23.81
N TYR A 108 29.69 -10.74 23.01
CA TYR A 108 28.69 -10.73 21.94
C TYR A 108 27.26 -10.47 22.45
N PHE A 109 26.85 -11.16 23.52
CA PHE A 109 25.50 -10.96 24.08
C PHE A 109 25.30 -9.56 24.66
N LEU A 110 26.32 -8.99 25.30
CA LEU A 110 26.25 -7.62 25.84
C LEU A 110 26.07 -6.55 24.75
N VAL A 111 26.71 -6.73 23.59
CA VAL A 111 26.55 -5.83 22.44
C VAL A 111 25.15 -5.98 21.83
N LYS A 112 24.71 -7.22 21.63
CA LYS A 112 23.40 -7.53 21.05
C LYS A 112 22.24 -7.01 21.90
N GLU A 113 22.37 -7.09 23.22
CA GLU A 113 21.38 -6.55 24.17
C GLU A 113 21.28 -5.01 24.05
N LYS A 114 22.41 -4.30 24.02
CA LYS A 114 22.44 -2.84 23.84
C LYS A 114 21.80 -2.40 22.53
N GLU A 115 22.05 -3.11 21.43
CA GLU A 115 21.41 -2.83 20.13
C GLU A 115 19.90 -3.08 20.15
N GLN A 116 19.43 -4.16 20.79
CA GLN A 116 18.00 -4.45 20.90
C GLN A 116 17.26 -3.41 21.73
N HIS A 117 17.86 -2.91 22.81
CA HIS A 117 17.30 -1.81 23.60
C HIS A 117 17.22 -0.50 22.78
N ALA A 118 18.24 -0.19 21.98
CA ALA A 118 18.23 0.98 21.10
C ALA A 118 17.11 0.91 20.03
N ILE A 119 16.81 -0.29 19.51
CA ILE A 119 15.76 -0.50 18.51
C ILE A 119 14.37 -0.44 19.15
N LYS A 120 14.18 -1.05 20.33
CA LYS A 120 12.89 -1.03 21.05
C LYS A 120 12.48 0.38 21.47
N ASN A 121 13.44 1.27 21.73
CA ASN A 121 13.17 2.66 22.11
C ASN A 121 12.77 3.57 20.95
N LYS A 122 12.88 3.11 19.68
CA LYS A 122 12.31 3.85 18.56
C LYS A 122 10.79 3.66 18.60
N ASN A 123 10.07 4.72 18.95
CA ASN A 123 8.61 4.82 18.85
C ASN A 123 8.15 4.66 17.39
N ILE A 124 8.11 3.43 16.89
CA ILE A 124 7.57 3.10 15.57
C ILE A 124 6.05 3.19 15.70
N LYS A 125 5.50 4.32 15.25
CA LYS A 125 4.05 4.51 15.21
C LYS A 125 3.42 3.37 14.39
N PRO A 126 2.31 2.78 14.87
CA PRO A 126 1.69 1.64 14.20
C PRO A 126 1.27 2.02 12.78
N LYS A 127 1.63 1.17 11.81
CA LYS A 127 1.28 1.38 10.40
C LYS A 127 -0.23 1.23 10.23
N THR A 128 -0.94 2.33 10.00
CA THR A 128 -2.38 2.31 9.75
C THR A 128 -2.70 1.82 8.34
N LYS A 129 -3.90 1.21 8.18
CA LYS A 129 -4.50 0.81 6.90
C LYS A 129 -5.39 1.91 6.30
N PHE A 130 -5.58 3.01 7.03
CA PHE A 130 -6.51 4.09 6.70
C PHE A 130 -6.32 4.70 5.30
N PRO A 131 -5.10 5.00 4.82
CA PRO A 131 -4.93 5.57 3.48
C PRO A 131 -5.50 4.68 2.36
N PHE A 132 -5.33 3.35 2.48
CA PHE A 132 -5.83 2.39 1.49
C PHE A 132 -7.36 2.32 1.51
N ILE A 133 -7.96 2.29 2.70
CA ILE A 133 -9.41 2.30 2.86
C ILE A 133 -10.00 3.59 2.27
N PHE A 134 -9.38 4.73 2.58
CA PHE A 134 -9.82 6.01 2.07
C PHE A 134 -9.75 6.07 0.54
N SER A 135 -8.63 5.69 -0.06
CA SER A 135 -8.50 5.67 -1.53
C SER A 135 -9.52 4.73 -2.18
N SER A 136 -9.76 3.53 -1.63
CA SER A 136 -10.78 2.63 -2.18
C SER A 136 -12.19 3.21 -2.12
N ILE A 137 -12.56 3.88 -1.03
CA ILE A 137 -13.87 4.56 -0.92
C ILE A 137 -13.93 5.73 -1.91
N LEU A 138 -12.88 6.54 -2.00
CA LEU A 138 -12.80 7.70 -2.89
C LEU A 138 -13.03 7.31 -4.35
N TRP A 139 -12.44 6.20 -4.81
CA TRP A 139 -12.60 5.72 -6.19
C TRP A 139 -13.85 4.84 -6.39
N ALA A 140 -14.41 4.24 -5.33
CA ALA A 140 -15.66 3.49 -5.42
C ALA A 140 -16.86 4.36 -5.79
N ILE A 141 -17.00 5.53 -5.15
CA ILE A 141 -18.13 6.44 -5.38
C ILE A 141 -18.28 6.83 -6.86
N PRO A 142 -17.26 7.40 -7.53
CA PRO A 142 -17.37 7.75 -8.95
C PRO A 142 -17.50 6.51 -9.83
N SER A 143 -16.86 5.37 -9.48
CA SER A 143 -17.02 4.12 -10.23
C SER A 143 -18.48 3.65 -10.24
N ILE A 144 -19.17 3.70 -9.08
CA ILE A 144 -20.58 3.31 -8.97
C ILE A 144 -21.46 4.25 -9.81
N VAL A 145 -21.22 5.56 -9.72
CA VAL A 145 -21.97 6.57 -10.49
C VAL A 145 -21.80 6.33 -12.00
N LEU A 146 -20.57 6.11 -12.47
CA LEU A 146 -20.28 5.84 -13.89
C LEU A 146 -20.88 4.52 -14.36
N LEU A 147 -20.91 3.49 -13.51
CA LEU A 147 -21.60 2.23 -13.78
C LEU A 147 -23.09 2.45 -14.04
N ILE A 148 -23.75 3.19 -13.15
CA ILE A 148 -25.17 3.53 -13.28
C ILE A 148 -25.41 4.30 -14.58
N LEU A 149 -24.61 5.32 -14.85
CA LEU A 149 -24.73 6.13 -16.07
C LEU A 149 -24.56 5.29 -17.34
N THR A 150 -23.57 4.39 -17.37
CA THR A 150 -23.34 3.48 -18.50
C THR A 150 -24.54 2.59 -18.74
N PHE A 151 -25.10 2.00 -17.67
CA PHE A 151 -26.33 1.20 -17.77
C PHE A 151 -27.54 2.02 -18.25
N THR A 152 -27.69 3.27 -17.82
CA THR A 152 -28.81 4.11 -18.28
C THR A 152 -28.68 4.55 -19.74
N ILE A 153 -27.47 4.81 -20.22
CA ILE A 153 -27.22 5.30 -21.59
C ILE A 153 -27.28 4.15 -22.60
N GLN A 154 -26.89 2.93 -22.20
CA GLN A 154 -26.87 1.78 -23.10
C GLN A 154 -28.26 1.15 -23.34
N TRP A 155 -29.26 1.52 -22.53
CA TRP A 155 -30.65 1.05 -22.62
C TRP A 155 -31.64 2.15 -23.07
N SER A 156 -31.15 3.31 -23.49
CA SER A 156 -31.92 4.41 -24.10
C SER A 156 -31.60 4.55 -25.58
#